data_AF-A0A2D7JNK2-F1
#
_entry.id   AF-A0A2D7JNK2-F1
#
_cell.length_a   1.000
_cell.length_b   1.000
_cell.length_c   1.000
_cell.angle_alpha   90.00
_cell.angle_beta   90.00
_cell.angle_gamma   90.00
#
_symmetry.space_group_name_H-M   'P 1'
#
loop_
_entity.id
_entity.type
_entity.pdbx_description
1 polymer ?
#
loop_
_entity_poly.entity_id
_entity_poly.type
_entity_poly.pdbx_seq_one_letter_code
_entity_poly.pdbx_strand_id
1 'polypeptide(L)' 'MARNPPKSVGDGRAWQRMLSGRRLDLLDPSPMDIEITDIAHGLARVARWNG' A
#
# COMPACT_ATOMS: atom_id res chain seq x y z
N MET A 1 -2.12 3.81 25.06
CA MET A 1 -2.63 2.70 24.22
C MET A 1 -3.76 3.26 23.37
N ALA A 2 -3.45 3.83 22.21
CA ALA A 2 -4.47 4.48 21.36
C ALA A 2 -5.29 3.40 20.64
N ARG A 3 -6.61 3.46 20.75
CA ARG A 3 -7.53 2.56 20.02
C ARG A 3 -7.77 3.18 18.64
N ASN A 4 -7.36 2.49 17.58
CA ASN A 4 -7.69 2.89 16.20
C ASN A 4 -9.23 2.69 16.02
N PRO A 5 -9.99 3.69 15.57
CA PRO A 5 -11.42 3.51 15.34
C PRO A 5 -11.68 2.45 14.25
N PRO A 6 -12.82 1.74 14.28
CA PRO A 6 -13.15 0.78 13.24
C PRO A 6 -13.29 1.48 11.88
N LYS A 7 -12.57 0.99 10.86
CA LYS A 7 -12.62 1.50 9.48
C LYS A 7 -14.08 1.52 9.00
N SER A 8 -14.59 2.70 8.66
CA SER A 8 -15.95 2.86 8.13
C SER A 8 -16.03 2.28 6.71
N VAL A 9 -17.08 1.49 6.45
CA VAL A 9 -17.33 0.73 5.21
C VAL A 9 -17.64 1.65 4.00
N GLY A 10 -17.33 2.94 4.09
CA GLY A 10 -17.66 3.96 3.08
C GLY A 10 -16.45 4.68 2.48
N ASP A 11 -15.22 4.32 2.85
CA ASP A 11 -14.04 4.95 2.25
C ASP A 11 -13.85 4.43 0.81
N GLY A 12 -13.52 5.32 -0.12
CA GLY A 12 -13.24 4.95 -1.51
C GLY A 12 -12.16 3.87 -1.61
N ARG A 13 -11.94 3.27 -2.79
CA ARG A 13 -10.83 2.32 -3.00
C ARG A 13 -9.48 3.00 -2.77
N ALA A 14 -9.01 3.05 -1.54
CA ALA A 14 -7.73 3.64 -1.12
C ALA A 14 -6.73 2.54 -0.73
N TRP A 15 -6.57 1.56 -1.61
CA TRP A 15 -5.63 0.46 -1.43
C TRP A 15 -4.93 0.15 -2.75
N GLN A 16 -3.69 -0.30 -2.65
CA GLN A 16 -2.87 -0.76 -3.77
C GLN A 16 -2.72 -2.29 -3.71
N ARG A 17 -2.85 -2.97 -4.86
CA ARG A 17 -2.52 -4.39 -4.96
C ARG A 17 -1.03 -4.56 -5.28
N MET A 18 -0.35 -5.35 -4.50
CA MET A 18 1.05 -5.71 -4.70
C MET A 18 1.17 -6.95 -5.60
N LEU A 19 2.33 -7.17 -6.23
CA LEU A 19 2.55 -8.33 -7.11
C LEU A 19 2.56 -9.64 -6.32
N SER A 20 2.93 -9.58 -5.04
CA SER A 20 2.76 -10.66 -4.07
C SER A 20 1.31 -11.06 -3.79
N GLY A 21 0.32 -10.30 -4.27
CA GLY A 21 -1.10 -10.49 -3.99
C GLY A 21 -1.59 -9.81 -2.70
N ARG A 22 -0.68 -9.21 -1.91
CA ARG A 22 -1.03 -8.41 -0.73
C ARG A 22 -1.76 -7.12 -1.12
N ARG A 23 -2.50 -6.56 -0.17
CA ARG A 23 -3.12 -5.23 -0.29
C ARG A 23 -2.44 -4.28 0.68
N LEU A 24 -1.92 -3.18 0.17
CA LEU A 24 -1.40 -2.09 0.98
C LEU A 24 -2.47 -1.00 1.08
N ASP A 25 -2.88 -0.67 2.30
CA ASP A 25 -3.75 0.47 2.57
C ASP A 25 -2.96 1.77 2.38
N LEU A 26 -3.51 2.73 1.64
CA LEU A 26 -2.84 4.00 1.34
C LEU A 26 -3.12 5.08 2.40
N LEU A 27 -4.21 4.96 3.16
CA LEU A 27 -4.60 5.92 4.19
C LEU A 27 -4.03 5.55 5.56
N ASP A 28 -3.90 4.26 5.83
CA ASP A 28 -3.37 3.72 7.09
C ASP A 28 -2.46 2.49 6.82
N PRO A 29 -1.25 2.72 6.28
CA PRO A 29 -0.35 1.64 5.90
C PRO A 29 0.21 0.90 7.13
N SER A 30 0.04 -0.41 7.17
CA SER A 30 0.68 -1.29 8.15
C SER A 30 2.07 -1.71 7.67
N PRO A 31 3.13 -1.57 8.50
CA PRO A 31 4.47 -2.05 8.14
C PRO A 31 4.52 -3.54 7.81
N MET A 32 3.63 -4.33 8.42
CA MET A 32 3.56 -5.78 8.17
C MET A 32 3.07 -6.13 6.77
N ASP A 33 2.46 -5.18 6.05
CA ASP A 33 1.94 -5.37 4.70
C ASP A 33 2.92 -4.97 3.59
N ILE A 34 4.14 -4.56 3.97
CA ILE A 34 5.18 -4.11 3.06
C ILE A 34 6.25 -5.20 2.92
N GLU A 35 6.52 -5.61 1.68
CA GLU A 35 7.59 -6.55 1.33
C GLU A 35 8.61 -5.88 0.41
N ILE A 36 9.91 -6.09 0.69
CA ILE A 36 11.00 -5.48 -0.10
C ILE A 36 10.96 -5.93 -1.57
N THR A 37 10.53 -7.16 -1.83
CA THR A 37 10.40 -7.71 -3.17
C THR A 37 9.38 -6.89 -3.99
N ASP A 38 8.25 -6.51 -3.41
CA ASP A 38 7.25 -5.71 -4.12
C ASP A 38 7.77 -4.28 -4.40
N ILE A 39 8.50 -3.70 -3.43
CA ILE A 39 9.15 -2.39 -3.61
C ILE A 39 10.15 -2.45 -4.77
N ALA A 40 11.04 -3.45 -4.77
CA ALA A 40 12.06 -3.60 -5.80
C ALA A 40 11.43 -3.73 -7.20
N HIS A 41 10.39 -4.54 -7.34
CA HIS A 41 9.69 -4.72 -8.61
C HIS A 41 8.96 -3.46 -9.10
N GLY A 42 8.45 -2.64 -8.18
CA GLY A 42 7.84 -1.35 -8.48
C GLY A 42 8.90 -0.35 -8.94
N LEU A 43 9.95 -0.15 -8.13
CA LEU A 43 11.04 0.79 -8.42
C LEU A 43 11.76 0.49 -9.74
N ALA A 44 11.91 -0.79 -10.10
CA ALA A 44 12.53 -1.20 -11.36
C ALA A 44 11.76 -0.72 -12.61
N ARG A 45 10.50 -0.31 -12.48
CA ARG A 45 9.61 0.05 -13.59
C ARG A 45 9.05 1.47 -13.52
N VAL A 46 9.28 2.19 -12.42
CA VAL A 46 8.88 3.59 -12.28
C VAL A 46 9.93 4.48 -12.94
N ALA A 47 9.55 5.12 -14.04
CA ALA A 47 10.38 6.14 -14.70
C ALA A 47 10.46 7.41 -13.85
N ARG A 48 11.48 8.24 -14.09
CA ARG A 48 11.72 9.50 -13.38
C ARG A 48 11.76 10.63 -14.40
N TRP A 49 11.24 11.80 -14.02
CA TRP A 49 11.17 13.00 -14.87
C TRP A 49 10.01 13.00 -15.90
N ASN A 50 8.83 12.53 -15.49
CA ASN A 50 7.58 12.49 -16.29
C ASN A 50 7.63 11.59 -17.54
N GLY A 51 8.57 10.66 -17.58
CA GLY A 51 8.83 9.74 -18.69
C GLY A 51 10.26 9.24 -18.58
#